data_AF-A0A9P7ZQ25-F1
#
_entry.id   AF-A0A9P7ZQ25-F1
#
_cell.length_a   1.000
_cell.length_b   1.000
_cell.length_c   1.000
_cell.angle_alpha   90.00
_cell.angle_beta   90.00
_cell.angle_gamma   90.00
#
_symmetry.space_group_name_H-M   'P 1'
#
loop_
_entity.id
_entity.type
_entity.pdbx_description
1 polymer ?
#
loop_
_entity_poly.entity_id
_entity_poly.type
_entity_poly.pdbx_seq_one_letter_code
_entity_poly.pdbx_strand_id
1 'polypeptide(L)'
;MDTAKSPEDGWSDLPVYDASKRSMATIVGGRLRRISRTGLYVALASVMSIVGLYLLSQLDYHGPPTFARLDDKVAPHETPDCSPRYNISSMDIWNKATVRYNHLMDDKFTIAIQTYRRPDQLKATLDLLLAPEIPSLHEIVIIWNDLETPTPPDFTSDHNVTVRHRMSTANSLNQKLLPDAGFQTQAVLLSDDDVHYDAADLDFVFQQWRAHGRNRLTGAFARCVDQNPESGEWQYGWCKGHEAYSMVLTGLSFVHMAFLDYYSSEDPLMTRVREYVDEHFNCEDIAMNFVTSMLTCEGPLQVSGLHRPTNEAPPAGISTKPGHLEARHVCINSYVAMFGHMPLVETSEYISRGYVSG
;
A
#
# COMPACT_ATOMS: atom_id res chain seq x y z
N MET A 1 16.73 12.78 -49.04
CA MET A 1 16.41 14.22 -48.92
C MET A 1 16.60 14.55 -47.46
N ASP A 2 17.87 14.71 -47.11
CA ASP A 2 18.35 15.27 -45.84
C ASP A 2 19.00 16.59 -46.19
N THR A 3 18.70 17.64 -45.43
CA THR A 3 19.64 18.75 -45.26
C THR A 3 19.33 19.45 -43.94
N ALA A 4 20.24 19.27 -42.98
CA ALA A 4 20.44 20.14 -41.84
C ALA A 4 21.52 21.20 -42.18
N LYS A 5 21.41 22.39 -41.59
CA LYS A 5 22.47 23.38 -41.21
C LYS A 5 21.77 24.61 -40.61
N SER A 6 21.77 24.79 -39.28
CA SER A 6 22.76 25.42 -38.38
C SER A 6 22.60 26.95 -38.24
N PRO A 7 22.57 27.50 -37.00
CA PRO A 7 22.47 28.93 -36.71
C PRO A 7 23.84 29.57 -36.50
N GLU A 8 24.00 30.87 -36.83
CA GLU A 8 24.84 31.86 -36.13
C GLU A 8 24.89 33.21 -36.91
N ASP A 9 24.80 34.30 -36.14
CA ASP A 9 25.28 35.68 -36.37
C ASP A 9 24.73 36.51 -37.54
N GLY A 10 24.50 37.82 -37.44
CA GLY A 10 24.85 38.77 -36.40
C GLY A 10 24.34 40.17 -36.75
N TRP A 11 24.07 40.90 -35.68
CA TRP A 11 23.94 42.35 -35.55
C TRP A 11 24.51 43.21 -36.68
N SER A 12 23.67 44.03 -37.31
CA SER A 12 24.02 45.36 -37.81
C SER A 12 22.77 46.09 -38.27
N ASP A 13 22.28 47.03 -37.46
CA ASP A 13 21.54 48.22 -37.91
C ASP A 13 21.30 49.15 -36.71
N LEU A 14 22.34 49.93 -36.36
CA LEU A 14 22.21 51.14 -35.56
C LEU A 14 22.59 52.34 -36.44
N PRO A 15 21.69 53.31 -36.67
CA PRO A 15 22.09 54.61 -37.15
C PRO A 15 22.53 55.48 -35.98
N VAL A 16 23.78 55.94 -36.05
CA VAL A 16 24.27 57.10 -35.29
C VAL A 16 23.76 58.36 -35.99
N TYR A 17 23.06 59.25 -35.27
CA TYR A 17 23.11 60.66 -35.65
C TYR A 17 23.04 61.65 -34.49
N ASP A 18 23.80 62.69 -34.76
CA ASP A 18 24.29 63.83 -34.02
C ASP A 18 23.22 64.78 -33.46
N ALA A 19 23.64 65.46 -32.39
CA ALA A 19 22.88 66.41 -31.61
C ALA A 19 22.89 67.80 -32.25
N SER A 20 21.71 68.32 -32.59
CA SER A 20 21.51 69.77 -32.47
C SER A 20 20.05 70.16 -32.20
N LYS A 21 19.88 70.84 -31.06
CA LYS A 21 18.87 71.87 -30.76
C LYS A 21 17.38 71.47 -30.86
N ARG A 22 16.74 71.30 -29.69
CA ARG A 22 15.54 72.07 -29.29
C ARG A 22 15.08 71.72 -27.85
N SER A 23 15.20 72.74 -26.99
CA SER A 23 14.56 73.02 -25.68
C SER A 23 13.81 71.91 -24.92
N MET A 24 14.32 71.59 -23.72
CA MET A 24 13.80 70.66 -22.70
C MET A 24 12.50 71.09 -21.96
N ALA A 25 11.83 72.18 -22.33
CA ALA A 25 10.79 72.76 -21.48
C ALA A 25 9.34 72.30 -21.75
N THR A 26 9.04 71.61 -22.86
CA THR A 26 7.62 71.39 -23.26
C THR A 26 7.14 69.94 -23.20
N ILE A 27 8.02 68.95 -22.99
CA ILE A 27 7.64 67.53 -22.94
C ILE A 27 7.38 67.03 -21.49
N VAL A 28 7.91 67.71 -20.48
CA VAL A 28 7.84 67.25 -19.08
C VAL A 28 6.47 67.50 -18.44
N GLY A 29 5.74 68.54 -18.84
CA GLY A 29 4.43 68.87 -18.24
C GLY A 29 3.28 67.92 -18.59
N GLY A 30 3.31 67.31 -19.78
CA GLY A 30 2.23 66.43 -20.27
C GLY A 30 2.34 64.97 -19.82
N ARG A 31 3.56 64.47 -19.57
CA ARG A 31 3.80 63.06 -19.18
C ARG A 31 3.65 62.80 -17.67
N LEU A 32 3.83 63.80 -16.82
CA LEU A 32 3.73 63.65 -15.35
C LEU A 32 2.28 63.52 -14.83
N ARG A 33 1.27 64.03 -15.55
CA ARG A 33 -0.15 63.85 -15.17
C ARG A 33 -0.76 62.51 -15.56
N ARG A 34 -0.21 61.79 -16.54
CA ARG A 34 -0.68 60.45 -16.93
C ARG A 34 -0.14 59.35 -16.04
N ILE A 35 1.08 59.52 -15.49
CA ILE A 35 1.71 58.55 -14.59
C ILE A 35 1.01 58.54 -13.22
N SER A 36 0.45 59.66 -12.75
CA SER A 36 -0.18 59.69 -11.41
C SER A 36 -1.50 58.92 -11.33
N ARG A 37 -2.26 58.80 -12.42
CA ARG A 37 -3.52 58.03 -12.44
C ARG A 37 -3.25 56.54 -12.66
N THR A 38 -2.47 56.18 -13.68
CA THR A 38 -2.17 54.76 -13.95
C THR A 38 -1.35 54.13 -12.83
N GLY A 39 -0.40 54.86 -12.23
CA GLY A 39 0.35 54.40 -11.06
C GLY A 39 -0.53 54.19 -9.83
N LEU A 40 -1.55 55.04 -9.63
CA LEU A 40 -2.52 54.87 -8.55
C LEU A 40 -3.42 53.65 -8.79
N TYR A 41 -3.87 53.41 -10.03
CA TYR A 41 -4.64 52.21 -10.38
C TYR A 41 -3.84 50.92 -10.24
N VAL A 42 -2.56 50.93 -10.64
CA VAL A 42 -1.66 49.77 -10.46
C VAL A 42 -1.40 49.52 -8.98
N ALA A 43 -1.13 50.57 -8.18
CA ALA A 43 -0.95 50.42 -6.74
C ALA A 43 -2.21 49.91 -6.04
N LEU A 44 -3.40 50.43 -6.40
CA LEU A 44 -4.68 49.95 -5.87
C LEU A 44 -4.96 48.49 -6.27
N ALA A 45 -4.68 48.12 -7.52
CA ALA A 45 -4.84 46.74 -7.98
C ALA A 45 -3.87 45.79 -7.27
N SER A 46 -2.61 46.19 -7.05
CA SER A 46 -1.64 45.40 -6.30
C SER A 46 -2.05 45.24 -4.83
N VAL A 47 -2.55 46.29 -4.18
CA VAL A 47 -3.05 46.20 -2.80
C VAL A 47 -4.28 45.30 -2.73
N MET A 48 -5.22 45.42 -3.67
CA MET A 48 -6.40 44.54 -3.74
C MET A 48 -6.02 43.08 -4.00
N SER A 49 -5.01 42.81 -4.83
CA SER A 49 -4.49 41.46 -5.06
C SER A 49 -3.78 40.89 -3.83
N ILE A 50 -3.01 41.71 -3.10
CA ILE A 50 -2.35 41.28 -1.86
C ILE A 50 -3.38 41.02 -0.76
N VAL A 51 -4.39 41.89 -0.63
CA VAL A 51 -5.51 41.69 0.31
C VAL A 51 -6.35 40.48 -0.09
N GLY A 52 -6.57 40.25 -1.39
CA GLY A 52 -7.23 39.06 -1.91
C GLY A 52 -6.46 37.78 -1.63
N LEU A 53 -5.15 37.77 -1.86
CA LEU A 53 -4.26 36.65 -1.52
C LEU A 53 -4.18 36.41 -0.01
N TYR A 54 -4.17 37.48 0.79
CA TYR A 54 -4.21 37.39 2.24
C TYR A 54 -5.55 36.81 2.71
N LEU A 55 -6.68 37.29 2.20
CA LEU A 55 -8.01 36.74 2.52
C LEU A 55 -8.17 35.29 2.06
N LEU A 56 -7.63 34.92 0.88
CA LEU A 56 -7.59 33.53 0.42
C LEU A 56 -6.70 32.67 1.35
N SER A 57 -5.56 33.18 1.80
CA SER A 57 -4.72 32.48 2.77
C SER A 57 -5.37 32.30 4.14
N GLN A 58 -6.34 33.15 4.49
CA GLN A 58 -7.16 33.00 5.71
C GLN A 58 -8.33 32.03 5.48
N LEU A 59 -8.79 31.83 4.24
CA LEU A 59 -9.82 30.85 3.89
C LEU A 59 -9.27 29.42 3.79
N ASP A 60 -8.00 29.26 3.40
CA ASP A 60 -7.29 27.96 3.37
C ASP A 60 -6.61 27.59 4.69
N TYR A 61 -6.73 28.42 5.74
CA TYR A 61 -6.28 28.06 7.09
C TYR A 61 -7.28 27.08 7.72
N HIS A 62 -7.22 25.83 7.29
CA HIS A 62 -7.64 24.73 8.14
C HIS A 62 -6.71 24.77 9.36
N GLY A 63 -7.26 25.07 10.55
CA GLY A 63 -6.51 25.07 11.79
C GLY A 63 -5.69 23.78 11.97
N PRO A 64 -4.73 23.74 12.91
CA PRO A 64 -3.94 22.54 13.15
C PRO A 64 -4.89 21.34 13.24
N PRO A 65 -4.58 20.20 12.58
CA PRO A 65 -5.47 19.06 12.57
C PRO A 65 -5.82 18.73 14.02
N THR A 66 -7.09 18.91 14.38
CA THR A 66 -7.61 18.38 15.62
C THR A 66 -7.67 16.87 15.44
N PHE A 67 -6.59 16.20 15.79
CA PHE A 67 -6.66 14.78 16.09
C PHE A 67 -7.71 14.63 17.18
N ALA A 68 -8.78 13.88 16.90
CA ALA A 68 -9.66 13.43 17.96
C ALA A 68 -8.76 12.73 18.97
N ARG A 69 -8.70 13.26 20.19
CA ARG A 69 -8.17 12.48 21.30
C ARG A 69 -9.06 11.26 21.35
N LEU A 70 -8.50 10.06 21.20
CA LEU A 70 -9.22 8.84 21.49
C LEU A 70 -9.76 9.03 22.90
N ASP A 71 -11.07 9.24 23.03
CA ASP A 71 -11.72 9.13 24.32
C ASP A 71 -11.47 7.69 24.73
N ASP A 72 -10.84 7.47 25.89
CA ASP A 72 -10.62 6.15 26.50
C ASP A 72 -11.93 5.38 26.79
N LYS A 73 -13.07 5.91 26.32
CA LYS A 73 -14.38 5.29 26.32
C LYS A 73 -14.64 4.62 24.99
N VAL A 74 -13.80 3.64 24.67
CA VAL A 74 -14.21 2.55 23.77
C VAL A 74 -15.45 1.95 24.45
N ALA A 75 -16.61 1.99 23.78
CA ALA A 75 -17.78 1.21 24.20
C ALA A 75 -17.28 -0.21 24.49
N PRO A 76 -17.77 -0.92 25.52
CA PRO A 76 -17.27 -2.25 25.83
C PRO A 76 -17.41 -3.11 24.58
N HIS A 77 -16.30 -3.32 23.88
CA HIS A 77 -16.25 -4.22 22.75
C HIS A 77 -16.59 -5.57 23.37
N GLU A 78 -17.72 -6.16 22.98
CA GLU A 78 -17.93 -7.58 23.26
C GLU A 78 -16.68 -8.27 22.71
N THR A 79 -15.85 -8.81 23.60
CA THR A 79 -14.66 -9.54 23.20
C THR A 79 -15.14 -10.72 22.37
N PRO A 80 -14.75 -10.84 21.09
CA PRO A 80 -15.22 -11.93 20.25
C PRO A 80 -14.95 -13.28 20.93
N ASP A 81 -15.98 -14.13 21.03
CA ASP A 81 -15.81 -15.46 21.60
C ASP A 81 -15.07 -16.36 20.59
N CYS A 82 -13.79 -16.59 20.84
CA CYS A 82 -12.95 -17.46 20.04
C CYS A 82 -12.85 -18.89 20.55
N SER A 83 -13.64 -19.26 21.55
CA SER A 83 -13.67 -20.63 22.07
C SER A 83 -13.86 -21.70 20.98
N PRO A 84 -14.59 -21.47 19.87
CA PRO A 84 -14.73 -22.46 18.80
C PRO A 84 -13.40 -22.95 18.21
N ARG A 85 -12.33 -22.13 18.22
CA ARG A 85 -11.03 -22.49 17.62
C ARG A 85 -10.43 -23.76 18.21
N TYR A 86 -10.62 -24.01 19.51
CA TYR A 86 -10.05 -25.15 20.21
C TYR A 86 -10.57 -26.50 19.70
N ASN A 87 -11.70 -26.51 18.98
CA ASN A 87 -12.32 -27.72 18.44
C ASN A 87 -12.00 -27.98 16.98
N ILE A 88 -11.53 -26.97 16.24
CA ILE A 88 -11.38 -27.02 14.77
C ILE A 88 -9.93 -26.82 14.30
N SER A 89 -9.02 -26.46 15.22
CA SER A 89 -7.65 -26.06 14.92
C SER A 89 -6.68 -26.62 15.97
N SER A 90 -5.48 -27.00 15.54
CA SER A 90 -4.45 -27.56 16.42
C SER A 90 -3.68 -26.45 17.12
N MET A 91 -4.13 -26.12 18.33
CA MET A 91 -3.44 -25.13 19.17
C MET A 91 -2.01 -25.54 19.55
N ASP A 92 -1.68 -26.84 19.54
CA ASP A 92 -0.29 -27.29 19.72
C ASP A 92 0.62 -26.87 18.56
N ILE A 93 0.15 -27.00 17.31
CA ILE A 93 0.87 -26.51 16.13
C ILE A 93 1.05 -24.99 16.21
N TRP A 94 -0.02 -24.27 16.54
CA TRP A 94 0.04 -22.81 16.69
C TRP A 94 1.01 -22.38 17.80
N ASN A 95 0.93 -22.97 18.99
CA ASN A 95 1.80 -22.64 20.11
C ASN A 95 3.28 -22.93 19.80
N LYS A 96 3.57 -23.94 18.98
CA LYS A 96 4.93 -24.21 18.50
C LYS A 96 5.37 -23.16 17.47
N ALA A 97 4.50 -22.78 16.55
CA ALA A 97 4.79 -21.78 15.53
C ALA A 97 5.10 -20.40 16.14
N THR A 98 4.36 -19.99 17.18
CA THR A 98 4.56 -18.68 17.84
C THR A 98 5.93 -18.52 18.50
N VAL A 99 6.52 -19.60 19.02
CA VAL A 99 7.84 -19.55 19.65
C VAL A 99 8.99 -19.89 18.69
N ARG A 100 8.71 -20.62 17.61
CA ARG A 100 9.73 -21.10 16.65
C ARG A 100 10.57 -19.97 16.09
N TYR A 101 9.95 -18.81 15.81
CA TYR A 101 10.58 -17.70 15.08
C TYR A 101 11.11 -16.58 15.98
N ASN A 102 11.08 -16.73 17.31
CA ASN A 102 11.57 -15.69 18.25
C ASN A 102 13.06 -15.36 18.12
N HIS A 103 13.83 -16.24 17.47
CA HIS A 103 15.25 -16.04 17.21
C HIS A 103 15.52 -15.19 15.95
N LEU A 104 14.51 -14.97 15.10
CA LEU A 104 14.61 -14.14 13.91
C LEU A 104 14.57 -12.64 14.28
N MET A 105 15.11 -11.81 13.39
CA MET A 105 15.12 -10.35 13.56
C MET A 105 13.69 -9.80 13.63
N ASP A 106 13.44 -8.93 14.60
CA ASP A 106 12.13 -8.33 14.84
C ASP A 106 12.10 -6.81 14.60
N ASP A 107 13.26 -6.24 14.21
CA ASP A 107 13.53 -4.86 13.82
C ASP A 107 13.71 -4.67 12.30
N LYS A 108 13.65 -5.76 11.54
CA LYS A 108 13.73 -5.82 10.08
C LYS A 108 12.58 -6.65 9.49
N PHE A 109 12.38 -6.55 8.19
CA PHE A 109 11.39 -7.34 7.46
C PHE A 109 11.90 -7.85 6.10
N THR A 110 11.28 -8.94 5.64
CA THR A 110 11.45 -9.51 4.30
C THR A 110 10.25 -9.17 3.43
N ILE A 111 10.44 -8.86 2.14
CA ILE A 111 9.33 -8.78 1.17
C ILE A 111 9.26 -10.10 0.39
N ALA A 112 8.10 -10.74 0.36
CA ALA A 112 7.84 -11.90 -0.49
C ALA A 112 6.91 -11.48 -1.66
N ILE A 113 7.46 -11.40 -2.87
CA ILE A 113 6.73 -10.97 -4.07
C ILE A 113 6.42 -12.19 -4.93
N GLN A 114 5.14 -12.49 -5.16
CA GLN A 114 4.77 -13.55 -6.10
C GLN A 114 4.66 -13.02 -7.52
N THR A 115 5.26 -13.73 -8.47
CA THR A 115 5.17 -13.37 -9.90
C THR A 115 4.84 -14.57 -10.78
N TYR A 116 4.08 -14.31 -11.84
CA TYR A 116 3.80 -15.27 -12.90
C TYR A 116 3.72 -14.57 -14.26
N ARG A 117 4.72 -14.79 -15.12
CA ARG A 117 4.77 -14.31 -16.51
C ARG A 117 4.53 -12.80 -16.68
N ARG A 118 5.05 -12.01 -15.75
CA ARG A 118 4.96 -10.53 -15.72
C ARG A 118 6.32 -9.87 -15.46
N PRO A 119 7.33 -10.15 -16.30
CA PRO A 119 8.69 -9.66 -16.06
C PRO A 119 8.77 -8.12 -16.01
N ASP A 120 7.96 -7.42 -16.79
CA ASP A 120 7.98 -5.95 -16.83
C ASP A 120 7.40 -5.32 -15.55
N GLN A 121 6.28 -5.85 -15.04
CA GLN A 121 5.66 -5.39 -13.79
C GLN A 121 6.60 -5.67 -12.61
N LEU A 122 7.14 -6.90 -12.54
CA LEU A 122 8.10 -7.26 -11.52
C LEU A 122 9.32 -6.33 -11.55
N LYS A 123 9.86 -6.04 -12.74
CA LYS A 123 10.99 -5.13 -12.89
C LYS A 123 10.64 -3.73 -12.40
N ALA A 124 9.49 -3.18 -12.78
CA ALA A 124 9.05 -1.86 -12.33
C ALA A 124 8.91 -1.79 -10.80
N THR A 125 8.29 -2.81 -10.20
CA THR A 125 8.17 -2.93 -8.74
C THR A 125 9.54 -3.00 -8.06
N LEU A 126 10.48 -3.80 -8.58
CA LEU A 126 11.84 -3.90 -8.04
C LEU A 126 12.62 -2.59 -8.18
N ASP A 127 12.55 -1.93 -9.34
CA ASP A 127 13.22 -0.64 -9.58
C ASP A 127 12.75 0.41 -8.55
N LEU A 128 11.46 0.41 -8.20
CA LEU A 128 10.88 1.34 -7.22
C LEU A 128 11.28 1.01 -5.78
N LEU A 129 11.24 -0.27 -5.41
CA LEU A 129 11.60 -0.74 -4.05
C LEU A 129 13.09 -0.61 -3.75
N LEU A 130 13.95 -0.72 -4.76
CA LEU A 130 15.40 -0.69 -4.61
C LEU A 130 16.02 0.68 -4.91
N ALA A 131 15.26 1.65 -5.41
CA ALA A 131 15.78 2.98 -5.71
C ALA A 131 16.24 3.75 -4.46
N PRO A 132 15.41 3.92 -3.41
CA PRO A 132 15.86 4.50 -2.14
C PRO A 132 16.28 3.41 -1.14
N GLU A 133 17.07 3.82 -0.13
CA GLU A 133 17.29 2.98 1.04
C GLU A 133 16.00 2.90 1.86
N ILE A 134 15.56 1.67 2.17
CA ILE A 134 14.46 1.41 3.11
C ILE A 134 15.08 0.86 4.40
N PRO A 135 15.13 1.63 5.50
CA PRO A 135 15.94 1.31 6.67
C PRO A 135 15.70 -0.08 7.27
N SER A 136 14.44 -0.51 7.40
CA SER A 136 14.12 -1.84 7.96
C SER A 136 14.03 -2.98 6.94
N LEU A 137 14.27 -2.75 5.65
CA LEU A 137 14.25 -3.82 4.64
C LEU A 137 15.49 -4.70 4.77
N HIS A 138 15.30 -6.02 4.93
CA HIS A 138 16.39 -6.99 4.99
C HIS A 138 16.68 -7.64 3.65
N GLU A 139 15.66 -8.22 3.03
CA GLU A 139 15.76 -8.95 1.77
C GLU A 139 14.43 -8.87 1.00
N ILE A 140 14.51 -9.11 -0.30
CA ILE A 140 13.34 -9.36 -1.16
C ILE A 140 13.46 -10.79 -1.70
N VAL A 141 12.41 -11.58 -1.57
CA VAL A 141 12.34 -12.92 -2.13
C VAL A 141 11.24 -12.97 -3.19
N ILE A 142 11.67 -13.22 -4.43
CA ILE A 142 10.78 -13.40 -5.57
C ILE A 142 10.32 -14.84 -5.62
N ILE A 143 9.01 -15.04 -5.43
CA ILE A 143 8.34 -16.33 -5.52
C ILE A 143 7.95 -16.57 -6.97
N TRP A 144 8.74 -17.40 -7.64
CA TRP A 144 8.69 -17.61 -9.08
C TRP A 144 7.73 -18.76 -9.43
N ASN A 145 6.51 -18.42 -9.85
CA ASN A 145 5.48 -19.41 -10.17
C ASN A 145 5.53 -19.92 -11.63
N ASP A 146 6.38 -19.36 -12.49
CA ASP A 146 6.52 -19.82 -13.87
C ASP A 146 7.53 -20.96 -13.99
N LEU A 147 7.05 -22.19 -13.79
CA LEU A 147 7.85 -23.41 -13.76
C LEU A 147 8.56 -23.73 -15.09
N GLU A 148 8.11 -23.11 -16.18
CA GLU A 148 8.64 -23.32 -17.54
C GLU A 148 9.86 -22.45 -17.84
N THR A 149 10.10 -21.41 -17.02
CA THR A 149 11.21 -20.47 -17.22
C THR A 149 12.19 -20.55 -16.05
N PRO A 150 13.51 -20.49 -16.31
CA PRO A 150 14.49 -20.46 -15.23
C PRO A 150 14.35 -19.16 -14.44
N THR A 151 14.58 -19.23 -13.14
CA THR A 151 14.68 -18.03 -12.31
C THR A 151 15.87 -17.17 -12.76
N PRO A 152 15.77 -15.84 -12.69
CA PRO A 152 16.94 -14.98 -12.74
C PRO A 152 17.94 -15.33 -11.63
N PRO A 153 19.24 -14.99 -11.78
CA PRO A 153 20.20 -15.14 -10.71
C PRO A 153 19.90 -14.17 -9.56
N ASP A 154 20.22 -14.59 -8.35
CA ASP A 154 20.19 -13.73 -7.17
C ASP A 154 21.18 -12.57 -7.33
N PHE A 155 20.85 -11.42 -6.76
CA PHE A 155 21.72 -10.25 -6.76
C PHE A 155 21.55 -9.44 -5.48
N THR A 156 22.47 -8.51 -5.24
CA THR A 156 22.40 -7.54 -4.14
C THR A 156 22.33 -6.14 -4.71
N SER A 157 21.39 -5.33 -4.23
CA SER A 157 21.23 -3.94 -4.64
C SER A 157 22.35 -3.03 -4.10
N ASP A 158 22.41 -1.80 -4.58
CA ASP A 158 23.36 -0.78 -4.08
C ASP A 158 23.15 -0.46 -2.58
N HIS A 159 21.90 -0.58 -2.09
CA HIS A 159 21.55 -0.43 -0.66
C HIS A 159 21.72 -1.72 0.16
N ASN A 160 22.50 -2.69 -0.33
CA ASN A 160 22.81 -3.95 0.34
C ASN A 160 21.59 -4.83 0.70
N VAL A 161 20.52 -4.76 -0.11
CA VAL A 161 19.35 -5.63 -0.03
C VAL A 161 19.56 -6.79 -1.00
N THR A 162 19.55 -8.03 -0.49
CA THR A 162 19.61 -9.22 -1.35
C THR A 162 18.23 -9.48 -1.96
N VAL A 163 18.22 -9.69 -3.28
CA VAL A 163 17.06 -10.16 -4.04
C VAL A 163 17.31 -11.62 -4.40
N ARG A 164 16.55 -12.51 -3.78
CA ARG A 164 16.64 -13.95 -3.99
C ARG A 164 15.46 -14.46 -4.79
N HIS A 165 15.69 -15.38 -5.71
CA HIS A 165 14.63 -16.03 -6.48
C HIS A 165 14.39 -17.44 -5.96
N ARG A 166 13.14 -17.73 -5.60
CA ARG A 166 12.69 -19.07 -5.21
C ARG A 166 11.78 -19.63 -6.28
N MET A 167 12.24 -20.67 -6.97
CA MET A 167 11.39 -21.48 -7.83
C MET A 167 10.30 -22.16 -7.00
N SER A 168 9.04 -21.92 -7.35
CA SER A 168 7.90 -22.59 -6.75
C SER A 168 7.81 -24.06 -7.18
N THR A 169 7.15 -24.89 -6.38
CA THR A 169 6.89 -26.29 -6.75
C THR A 169 5.68 -26.45 -7.69
N ALA A 170 4.79 -25.46 -7.69
CA ALA A 170 3.60 -25.38 -8.53
C ALA A 170 3.27 -23.92 -8.84
N ASN A 171 2.53 -23.67 -9.92
CA ASN A 171 1.86 -22.37 -10.09
C ASN A 171 0.63 -22.35 -9.17
N SER A 172 0.78 -21.74 -8.00
CA SER A 172 -0.25 -21.70 -6.95
C SER A 172 -0.17 -20.39 -6.19
N LEU A 173 -1.32 -19.86 -5.77
CA LEU A 173 -1.39 -18.67 -4.92
C LEU A 173 -0.89 -18.92 -3.49
N ASN A 174 -0.79 -20.19 -3.07
CA ASN A 174 -0.24 -20.57 -1.78
C ASN A 174 1.27 -20.29 -1.67
N GLN A 175 1.98 -20.17 -2.79
CA GLN A 175 3.45 -20.18 -2.79
C GLN A 175 4.08 -19.00 -2.06
N LYS A 176 3.46 -17.80 -2.09
CA LYS A 176 3.92 -16.66 -1.26
C LYS A 176 3.63 -16.81 0.23
N LEU A 177 2.72 -17.70 0.61
CA LEU A 177 2.33 -17.95 2.00
C LEU A 177 3.17 -19.05 2.67
N LEU A 178 4.09 -19.68 1.93
CA LEU A 178 4.95 -20.73 2.46
C LEU A 178 6.14 -20.15 3.23
N PRO A 179 6.44 -20.64 4.46
CA PRO A 179 7.70 -20.37 5.12
C PRO A 179 8.89 -20.66 4.21
N ASP A 180 9.94 -19.84 4.36
CA ASP A 180 11.20 -20.03 3.67
C ASP A 180 12.31 -20.23 4.72
N ALA A 181 13.13 -21.26 4.56
CA ALA A 181 14.22 -21.54 5.50
C ALA A 181 15.33 -20.47 5.49
N GLY A 182 15.40 -19.67 4.43
CA GLY A 182 16.29 -18.53 4.30
C GLY A 182 15.73 -17.23 4.90
N PHE A 183 14.45 -17.16 5.28
CA PHE A 183 13.91 -15.97 5.93
C PHE A 183 14.57 -15.74 7.28
N GLN A 184 15.07 -14.51 7.49
CA GLN A 184 15.77 -14.13 8.72
C GLN A 184 14.99 -13.15 9.59
N THR A 185 13.76 -12.82 9.20
CA THR A 185 12.90 -11.81 9.84
C THR A 185 11.60 -12.43 10.34
N GLN A 186 11.07 -11.92 11.45
CA GLN A 186 9.75 -12.32 11.95
C GLN A 186 8.62 -11.78 11.08
N ALA A 187 8.86 -10.65 10.41
CA ALA A 187 7.90 -9.91 9.61
C ALA A 187 8.11 -10.18 8.12
N VAL A 188 7.04 -10.62 7.44
CA VAL A 188 7.04 -10.76 5.98
C VAL A 188 6.00 -9.82 5.40
N LEU A 189 6.41 -8.92 4.51
CA LEU A 189 5.49 -8.18 3.64
C LEU A 189 5.13 -9.07 2.45
N LEU A 190 3.91 -9.59 2.44
CA LEU A 190 3.36 -10.28 1.29
C LEU A 190 2.95 -9.26 0.23
N SER A 191 3.38 -9.49 -1.01
CA SER A 191 3.13 -8.60 -2.14
C SER A 191 2.77 -9.36 -3.41
N ASP A 192 1.86 -8.79 -4.20
CA ASP A 192 1.71 -9.14 -5.62
C ASP A 192 2.76 -8.35 -6.45
N ASP A 193 3.01 -8.76 -7.70
CA ASP A 193 4.04 -8.16 -8.57
C ASP A 193 3.64 -6.83 -9.22
N ASP A 194 2.39 -6.42 -9.06
CA ASP A 194 1.76 -5.22 -9.62
C ASP A 194 1.21 -4.27 -8.53
N VAL A 195 1.59 -4.50 -7.27
CA VAL A 195 1.10 -3.77 -6.10
C VAL A 195 2.27 -3.47 -5.17
N HIS A 196 2.41 -2.21 -4.73
CA HIS A 196 3.46 -1.83 -3.79
C HIS A 196 3.11 -0.56 -3.01
N TYR A 197 3.71 -0.41 -1.83
CA TYR A 197 3.77 0.90 -1.16
C TYR A 197 4.78 1.81 -1.85
N ASP A 198 4.67 3.11 -1.65
CA ASP A 198 5.80 3.99 -1.89
C ASP A 198 6.95 3.59 -0.94
N ALA A 199 8.17 3.52 -1.46
CA ALA A 199 9.33 3.08 -0.70
C ALA A 199 9.60 3.98 0.52
N ALA A 200 9.28 5.29 0.44
CA ALA A 200 9.43 6.22 1.55
C ALA A 200 8.45 5.95 2.71
N ASP A 201 7.38 5.18 2.47
CA ASP A 201 6.36 4.84 3.47
C ASP A 201 6.54 3.45 4.08
N LEU A 202 7.30 2.56 3.44
CA LEU A 202 7.44 1.17 3.87
C LEU A 202 7.98 1.03 5.30
N ASP A 203 8.97 1.83 5.67
CA ASP A 203 9.52 1.78 7.02
C ASP A 203 8.46 2.17 8.07
N PHE A 204 7.69 3.23 7.80
CA PHE A 204 6.58 3.63 8.67
C PHE A 204 5.56 2.51 8.84
N VAL A 205 5.11 1.90 7.73
CA VAL A 205 4.13 0.81 7.75
C VAL A 205 4.66 -0.38 8.56
N PHE A 206 5.92 -0.74 8.36
CA PHE A 206 6.58 -1.79 9.15
C PHE A 206 6.62 -1.45 10.64
N GLN A 207 6.97 -0.22 11.02
CA GLN A 207 6.96 0.18 12.43
C GLN A 207 5.55 0.10 13.04
N GLN A 208 4.49 0.40 12.27
CA GLN A 208 3.11 0.24 12.75
C GLN A 208 2.74 -1.23 12.95
N TRP A 209 3.11 -2.12 12.01
CA TRP A 209 2.95 -3.55 12.20
C TRP A 209 3.70 -4.03 13.45
N ARG A 210 4.93 -3.55 13.65
CA ARG A 210 5.78 -3.95 14.77
C ARG A 210 5.17 -3.56 16.12
N ALA A 211 4.55 -2.39 16.19
CA ALA A 211 3.94 -1.86 17.41
C ALA A 211 2.52 -2.37 17.68
N HIS A 212 1.71 -2.59 16.64
CA HIS A 212 0.26 -2.79 16.77
C HIS A 212 -0.28 -4.01 16.00
N GLY A 213 0.50 -4.59 15.09
CA GLY A 213 0.02 -5.54 14.09
C GLY A 213 0.59 -6.95 14.16
N ARG A 214 1.46 -7.28 15.12
CA ARG A 214 2.15 -8.60 15.16
C ARG A 214 1.20 -9.81 15.25
N ASN A 215 0.00 -9.65 15.83
CA ASN A 215 -1.00 -10.70 16.01
C ASN A 215 -2.08 -10.75 14.91
N ARG A 216 -1.90 -10.04 13.78
CA ARG A 216 -2.91 -9.89 12.74
C ARG A 216 -2.29 -9.53 11.39
N LEU A 217 -3.08 -9.60 10.32
CA LEU A 217 -2.65 -9.02 9.04
C LEU A 217 -2.69 -7.49 9.14
N THR A 218 -1.63 -6.85 8.62
CA THR A 218 -1.51 -5.38 8.65
C THR A 218 -1.15 -4.86 7.27
N GLY A 219 -1.99 -4.03 6.64
CA GLY A 219 -1.74 -3.65 5.24
C GLY A 219 -2.71 -2.62 4.67
N ALA A 220 -2.64 -2.42 3.35
CA ALA A 220 -3.25 -1.27 2.69
C ALA A 220 -4.73 -1.46 2.34
N PHE A 221 -5.06 -2.62 1.79
CA PHE A 221 -6.32 -2.84 1.08
C PHE A 221 -7.36 -3.52 1.96
N ALA A 222 -8.08 -2.71 2.74
CA ALA A 222 -9.20 -3.18 3.55
C ALA A 222 -10.37 -3.69 2.70
N ARG A 223 -11.05 -4.73 3.19
CA ARG A 223 -12.27 -5.33 2.62
C ARG A 223 -13.23 -5.73 3.72
N CYS A 224 -14.50 -5.83 3.34
CA CYS A 224 -15.60 -6.08 4.25
C CYS A 224 -16.32 -7.36 3.86
N VAL A 225 -17.07 -7.90 4.81
CA VAL A 225 -17.99 -9.00 4.58
C VAL A 225 -19.35 -8.58 5.12
N ASP A 226 -20.36 -8.68 4.27
CA ASP A 226 -21.75 -8.39 4.62
C ASP A 226 -22.56 -9.67 4.64
N GLN A 227 -23.60 -9.73 5.47
CA GLN A 227 -24.56 -10.81 5.39
C GLN A 227 -25.77 -10.35 4.58
N ASN A 228 -26.12 -11.10 3.55
CA ASN A 228 -27.36 -10.88 2.82
C ASN A 228 -28.55 -11.13 3.77
N PRO A 229 -29.44 -10.15 3.99
CA PRO A 229 -30.52 -10.28 4.97
C PRO A 229 -31.61 -11.28 4.55
N GLU A 230 -31.71 -11.61 3.26
CA GLU A 230 -32.72 -12.55 2.74
C GLU A 230 -32.19 -13.98 2.71
N SER A 231 -30.98 -14.20 2.18
CA SER A 231 -30.40 -15.55 2.06
C SER A 231 -29.58 -15.99 3.26
N GLY A 232 -29.11 -15.04 4.08
CA GLY A 232 -28.15 -15.30 5.16
C GLY A 232 -26.72 -15.59 4.67
N GLU A 233 -26.48 -15.54 3.35
CA GLU A 233 -25.16 -15.77 2.77
C GLU A 233 -24.24 -14.58 2.97
N TRP A 234 -22.96 -14.87 3.17
CA TRP A 234 -21.93 -13.85 3.33
C TRP A 234 -21.44 -13.34 1.97
N GLN A 235 -21.22 -12.04 1.85
CA GLN A 235 -20.88 -11.35 0.60
C GLN A 235 -19.60 -10.54 0.79
N TYR A 236 -18.67 -10.69 -0.14
CA TYR A 236 -17.42 -9.93 -0.17
C TYR A 236 -17.69 -8.48 -0.63
N GLY A 237 -17.12 -7.49 0.07
CA GLY A 237 -17.37 -6.08 -0.21
C GLY A 237 -16.12 -5.19 -0.16
N TRP A 238 -16.25 -3.99 -0.76
CA TRP A 238 -15.24 -2.92 -0.74
C TRP A 238 -15.43 -1.91 0.39
N CYS A 239 -16.21 -2.26 1.43
CA CYS A 239 -16.47 -1.38 2.57
C CYS A 239 -17.17 -0.05 2.23
N LYS A 240 -17.89 0.03 1.11
CA LYS A 240 -18.60 1.27 0.75
C LYS A 240 -19.76 1.50 1.72
N GLY A 241 -19.66 2.55 2.53
CA GLY A 241 -20.67 2.85 3.55
C GLY A 241 -20.51 2.06 4.84
N HIS A 242 -19.38 1.37 5.04
CA HIS A 242 -19.05 0.67 6.28
C HIS A 242 -18.14 1.55 7.15
N GLU A 243 -18.39 1.51 8.46
CA GLU A 243 -17.51 2.13 9.47
C GLU A 243 -16.43 1.17 9.98
N ALA A 244 -16.54 -0.12 9.63
CA ALA A 244 -15.61 -1.18 10.01
C ALA A 244 -15.23 -2.05 8.80
N TYR A 245 -14.14 -2.80 8.93
CA TYR A 245 -13.65 -3.77 7.95
C TYR A 245 -13.15 -5.02 8.67
N SER A 246 -13.14 -6.15 7.98
CA SER A 246 -12.81 -7.45 8.60
C SER A 246 -11.72 -8.21 7.85
N MET A 247 -11.23 -7.65 6.74
CA MET A 247 -10.15 -8.23 5.96
C MET A 247 -9.17 -7.18 5.46
N VAL A 248 -7.90 -7.57 5.32
CA VAL A 248 -6.87 -6.84 4.55
C VAL A 248 -6.21 -7.81 3.57
N LEU A 249 -6.10 -7.41 2.30
CA LEU A 249 -5.59 -8.31 1.25
C LEU A 249 -4.09 -8.59 1.38
N THR A 250 -3.69 -9.85 1.18
CA THR A 250 -2.28 -10.31 1.23
C THR A 250 -1.45 -9.90 0.01
N GLY A 251 -2.05 -9.21 -0.96
CA GLY A 251 -1.32 -8.57 -2.06
C GLY A 251 -0.50 -7.36 -1.62
N LEU A 252 -0.72 -6.83 -0.41
CA LEU A 252 0.13 -5.80 0.21
C LEU A 252 -0.10 -5.72 1.73
N SER A 253 0.36 -6.74 2.45
CA SER A 253 0.21 -6.80 3.92
C SER A 253 1.38 -7.48 4.62
N PHE A 254 1.77 -6.93 5.77
CA PHE A 254 2.63 -7.59 6.72
C PHE A 254 1.92 -8.72 7.45
N VAL A 255 2.65 -9.81 7.66
CA VAL A 255 2.25 -10.98 8.43
C VAL A 255 3.44 -11.49 9.25
N HIS A 256 3.14 -12.08 10.41
CA HIS A 256 4.15 -12.75 11.23
C HIS A 256 4.45 -14.17 10.68
N MET A 257 5.71 -14.59 10.71
CA MET A 257 6.15 -15.93 10.26
C MET A 257 5.37 -17.09 10.88
N ALA A 258 4.94 -16.95 12.14
CA ALA A 258 4.12 -17.96 12.81
C ALA A 258 2.80 -18.26 12.07
N PHE A 259 2.17 -17.26 11.46
CA PHE A 259 0.94 -17.47 10.69
C PHE A 259 1.21 -18.21 9.38
N LEU A 260 2.32 -17.89 8.69
CA LEU A 260 2.73 -18.60 7.48
C LEU A 260 3.03 -20.08 7.78
N ASP A 261 3.71 -20.35 8.90
CA ASP A 261 4.00 -21.70 9.39
C ASP A 261 2.73 -22.48 9.74
N TYR A 262 1.81 -21.85 10.48
CA TYR A 262 0.53 -22.47 10.79
C TYR A 262 -0.29 -22.74 9.52
N TYR A 263 -0.43 -21.74 8.64
CA TYR A 263 -1.13 -21.86 7.37
C TYR A 263 -0.59 -22.99 6.50
N SER A 264 0.73 -23.24 6.56
CA SER A 264 1.41 -24.27 5.76
C SER A 264 1.58 -25.61 6.50
N SER A 265 1.01 -25.75 7.70
CA SER A 265 1.18 -26.94 8.52
C SER A 265 0.32 -28.13 8.08
N GLU A 266 0.57 -29.28 8.70
CA GLU A 266 -0.22 -30.51 8.56
C GLU A 266 -1.54 -30.49 9.36
N ASP A 267 -1.97 -29.34 9.87
CA ASP A 267 -3.29 -29.21 10.46
C ASP A 267 -4.38 -29.56 9.41
N PRO A 268 -5.31 -30.48 9.69
CA PRO A 268 -6.31 -30.92 8.71
C PRO A 268 -7.22 -29.80 8.16
N LEU A 269 -7.48 -28.75 8.95
CA LEU A 269 -8.21 -27.59 8.45
C LEU A 269 -7.34 -26.81 7.45
N MET A 270 -6.07 -26.61 7.76
CA MET A 270 -5.15 -25.87 6.88
C MET A 270 -4.88 -26.61 5.58
N THR A 271 -4.77 -27.94 5.60
CA THR A 271 -4.67 -28.73 4.36
C THR A 271 -5.88 -28.50 3.45
N ARG A 272 -7.11 -28.61 3.99
CA ARG A 272 -8.34 -28.35 3.22
C ARG A 272 -8.42 -26.92 2.68
N VAL A 273 -7.96 -25.94 3.45
CA VAL A 273 -7.94 -24.54 3.03
C VAL A 273 -6.98 -24.33 1.86
N ARG A 274 -5.76 -24.88 1.93
CA ARG A 274 -4.77 -24.78 0.85
C ARG A 274 -5.22 -25.50 -0.42
N GLU A 275 -5.81 -26.69 -0.28
CA GLU A 275 -6.42 -27.43 -1.40
C GLU A 275 -7.51 -26.60 -2.08
N TYR A 276 -8.40 -25.97 -1.31
CA TYR A 276 -9.44 -25.12 -1.87
C TYR A 276 -8.88 -23.92 -2.65
N VAL A 277 -7.81 -23.29 -2.14
CA VAL A 277 -7.11 -22.21 -2.85
C VAL A 277 -6.53 -22.70 -4.17
N ASP A 278 -5.92 -23.88 -4.19
CA ASP A 278 -5.35 -24.47 -5.41
C ASP A 278 -6.44 -24.83 -6.43
N GLU A 279 -7.55 -25.41 -5.98
CA GLU A 279 -8.69 -25.79 -6.82
C GLU A 279 -9.36 -24.57 -7.48
N HIS A 280 -9.46 -23.45 -6.77
CA HIS A 280 -10.18 -22.27 -7.25
C HIS A 280 -9.27 -21.17 -7.81
N PHE A 281 -7.96 -21.27 -7.60
CA PHE A 281 -6.95 -20.28 -7.97
C PHE A 281 -7.34 -18.85 -7.56
N ASN A 282 -7.83 -18.72 -6.31
CA ASN A 282 -8.31 -17.47 -5.71
C ASN A 282 -8.33 -17.61 -4.17
N CYS A 283 -8.62 -16.51 -3.48
CA CYS A 283 -9.06 -16.47 -2.08
C CYS A 283 -8.02 -16.88 -1.02
N GLU A 284 -6.74 -16.92 -1.36
CA GLU A 284 -5.65 -17.12 -0.39
C GLU A 284 -5.59 -15.97 0.62
N ASP A 285 -5.93 -14.76 0.18
CA ASP A 285 -6.03 -13.58 1.03
C ASP A 285 -7.19 -13.66 2.04
N ILE A 286 -8.37 -14.09 1.60
CA ILE A 286 -9.53 -14.36 2.47
C ILE A 286 -9.17 -15.45 3.47
N ALA A 287 -8.56 -16.54 3.01
CA ALA A 287 -8.11 -17.65 3.86
C ALA A 287 -7.18 -17.15 4.98
N MET A 288 -6.18 -16.32 4.65
CA MET A 288 -5.26 -15.78 5.65
C MET A 288 -5.95 -14.86 6.67
N ASN A 289 -6.97 -14.10 6.28
CA ASN A 289 -7.77 -13.31 7.23
C ASN A 289 -8.59 -14.21 8.17
N PHE A 290 -9.18 -15.29 7.64
CA PHE A 290 -9.89 -16.30 8.46
C PHE A 290 -8.95 -16.95 9.46
N VAL A 291 -7.76 -17.38 9.02
CA VAL A 291 -6.75 -18.05 9.86
C VAL A 291 -6.25 -17.13 10.96
N THR A 292 -5.84 -15.91 10.62
CA THR A 292 -5.32 -14.96 11.61
C THR A 292 -6.38 -14.59 12.65
N SER A 293 -7.59 -14.23 12.20
CA SER A 293 -8.69 -13.87 13.12
C SER A 293 -9.10 -15.04 14.03
N MET A 294 -9.18 -16.26 13.50
CA MET A 294 -9.47 -17.47 14.30
C MET A 294 -8.41 -17.71 15.39
N LEU A 295 -7.13 -17.56 15.05
CA LEU A 295 -6.02 -17.86 15.95
C LEU A 295 -5.84 -16.81 17.05
N THR A 296 -6.14 -15.53 16.78
CA THR A 296 -5.83 -14.43 17.70
C THR A 296 -7.03 -13.67 18.25
N CYS A 297 -8.22 -13.83 17.67
CA CYS A 297 -9.41 -13.02 17.98
C CYS A 297 -9.29 -11.55 17.61
N GLU A 298 -8.31 -11.19 16.79
CA GLU A 298 -8.06 -9.81 16.40
C GLU A 298 -8.42 -9.64 14.92
N GLY A 299 -9.23 -8.63 14.62
CA GLY A 299 -9.49 -8.20 13.26
C GLY A 299 -8.24 -7.55 12.66
N PRO A 300 -8.12 -7.45 11.33
CA PRO A 300 -6.91 -6.93 10.68
C PRO A 300 -6.67 -5.45 11.02
N LEU A 301 -5.48 -4.96 10.70
CA LEU A 301 -5.10 -3.54 10.87
C LEU A 301 -4.80 -2.89 9.52
N GLN A 302 -5.62 -1.94 9.11
CA GLN A 302 -5.35 -1.11 7.95
C GLN A 302 -4.30 -0.06 8.29
N VAL A 303 -3.21 -0.03 7.51
CA VAL A 303 -2.17 0.98 7.62
C VAL A 303 -1.91 1.60 6.26
N SER A 304 -1.87 2.93 6.22
CA SER A 304 -1.56 3.70 5.01
C SER A 304 -0.37 4.62 5.22
N GLY A 305 0.50 4.69 4.22
CA GLY A 305 1.57 5.68 4.14
C GLY A 305 1.04 7.09 3.88
N LEU A 306 1.96 8.04 3.68
CA LEU A 306 1.63 9.38 3.22
C LEU A 306 1.18 9.34 1.76
N HIS A 307 1.83 8.49 0.96
CA HIS A 307 1.48 8.23 -0.43
C HIS A 307 0.48 7.08 -0.52
N ARG A 308 -0.41 7.18 -1.51
CA ARG A 308 -1.34 6.09 -1.80
C ARG A 308 -0.56 4.89 -2.35
N PRO A 309 -0.83 3.67 -1.86
CA PRO A 309 -0.28 2.46 -2.45
C PRO A 309 -0.65 2.35 -3.93
N THR A 310 0.30 1.89 -4.74
CA THR A 310 0.08 1.61 -6.15
C THR A 310 -0.57 0.26 -6.30
N ASN A 311 -1.56 0.18 -7.20
CA ASN A 311 -2.09 -1.06 -7.73
C ASN A 311 -2.27 -0.84 -9.24
N GLU A 312 -1.36 -1.40 -10.04
CA GLU A 312 -1.33 -1.16 -11.48
C GLU A 312 -2.54 -1.77 -12.21
N ALA A 313 -3.22 -2.73 -11.57
CA ALA A 313 -4.41 -3.42 -12.09
C ALA A 313 -4.30 -3.76 -13.58
N PRO A 314 -3.28 -4.56 -13.98
CA PRO A 314 -3.00 -4.83 -15.39
C PRO A 314 -4.22 -5.46 -16.08
N PRO A 315 -4.43 -5.19 -17.39
CA PRO A 315 -5.64 -5.62 -18.10
C PRO A 315 -5.89 -7.13 -18.04
N ALA A 316 -4.82 -7.92 -18.04
CA ALA A 316 -4.84 -9.37 -17.86
C ALA A 316 -4.42 -9.72 -16.42
N GLY A 317 -5.41 -9.79 -15.52
CA GLY A 317 -5.23 -10.19 -14.13
C GLY A 317 -6.29 -11.18 -13.67
N ILE A 318 -6.05 -11.87 -12.56
CA ILE A 318 -7.04 -12.79 -11.96
C ILE A 318 -8.31 -12.02 -11.58
N SER A 319 -8.14 -10.80 -11.08
CA SER A 319 -9.21 -9.90 -10.65
C SER A 319 -10.05 -9.31 -11.79
N THR A 320 -9.55 -9.32 -13.03
CA THR A 320 -10.26 -8.79 -14.21
C THR A 320 -11.12 -9.84 -14.90
N LYS A 321 -11.04 -11.12 -14.49
CA LYS A 321 -11.84 -12.21 -15.06
C LYS A 321 -13.33 -12.07 -14.68
N PRO A 322 -14.27 -12.36 -15.60
CA PRO A 322 -15.70 -12.43 -15.26
C PRO A 322 -15.95 -13.44 -14.13
N GLY A 323 -16.83 -13.09 -13.19
CA GLY A 323 -17.15 -13.98 -12.05
C GLY A 323 -16.16 -13.90 -10.88
N HIS A 324 -15.14 -13.03 -10.93
CA HIS A 324 -14.14 -12.96 -9.86
C HIS A 324 -14.74 -12.56 -8.50
N LEU A 325 -15.69 -11.62 -8.49
CA LEU A 325 -16.37 -11.17 -7.27
C LEU A 325 -17.25 -12.29 -6.69
N GLU A 326 -18.03 -12.93 -7.56
CA GLU A 326 -18.91 -14.04 -7.22
C GLU A 326 -18.11 -15.21 -6.63
N ALA A 327 -16.94 -15.52 -7.23
CA ALA A 327 -16.03 -16.52 -6.70
C ALA A 327 -15.58 -16.18 -5.27
N ARG A 328 -15.32 -14.89 -4.98
CA ARG A 328 -14.96 -14.46 -3.62
C ARG A 328 -16.12 -14.57 -2.63
N HIS A 329 -17.37 -14.34 -3.05
CA HIS A 329 -18.54 -14.63 -2.21
C HIS A 329 -18.60 -16.12 -1.86
N VAL A 330 -18.39 -16.99 -2.86
CA VAL A 330 -18.37 -18.44 -2.66
C VAL A 330 -17.26 -18.84 -1.70
N CYS A 331 -16.05 -18.28 -1.85
CA CYS A 331 -14.95 -18.56 -0.93
C CYS A 331 -15.28 -18.26 0.54
N ILE A 332 -15.89 -17.11 0.84
CA ILE A 332 -16.25 -16.76 2.21
C ILE A 332 -17.20 -17.80 2.78
N ASN A 333 -18.26 -18.16 2.06
CA ASN A 333 -19.25 -19.14 2.54
C ASN A 333 -18.63 -20.55 2.67
N SER A 334 -17.76 -20.95 1.75
CA SER A 334 -17.00 -22.20 1.85
C SER A 334 -16.12 -22.23 3.09
N TYR A 335 -15.40 -21.14 3.38
CA TYR A 335 -14.57 -21.06 4.59
C TYR A 335 -15.41 -21.02 5.87
N VAL A 336 -16.54 -20.31 5.91
CA VAL A 336 -17.46 -20.37 7.05
C VAL A 336 -17.90 -21.80 7.33
N ALA A 337 -18.21 -22.57 6.28
CA ALA A 337 -18.55 -23.98 6.42
C ALA A 337 -17.36 -24.84 6.89
N MET A 338 -16.16 -24.61 6.37
CA MET A 338 -14.95 -25.36 6.76
C MET A 338 -14.53 -25.11 8.22
N PHE A 339 -14.63 -23.87 8.67
CA PHE A 339 -14.30 -23.42 10.03
C PHE A 339 -15.47 -23.62 11.00
N GLY A 340 -16.67 -23.93 10.50
CA GLY A 340 -17.88 -24.14 11.31
C GLY A 340 -18.47 -22.89 11.94
N HIS A 341 -17.92 -21.70 11.67
CA HIS A 341 -18.39 -20.39 12.12
C HIS A 341 -17.77 -19.28 11.26
N MET A 342 -18.17 -18.03 11.49
CA MET A 342 -17.50 -16.85 10.94
C MET A 342 -16.40 -16.39 11.91
N PRO A 343 -15.10 -16.62 11.61
CA PRO A 343 -14.02 -16.21 12.50
C PRO A 343 -13.56 -14.77 12.28
N LEU A 344 -13.98 -14.12 11.19
CA LEU A 344 -13.56 -12.75 10.90
C LEU A 344 -14.07 -11.79 11.97
N VAL A 345 -13.17 -10.94 12.45
CA VAL A 345 -13.46 -9.92 13.45
C VAL A 345 -13.41 -8.56 12.78
N GLU A 346 -14.45 -7.75 13.01
CA GLU A 346 -14.50 -6.37 12.50
C GLU A 346 -13.57 -5.44 13.29
N THR A 347 -12.90 -4.55 12.57
CA THR A 347 -12.06 -3.48 13.08
C THR A 347 -12.55 -2.15 12.48
N SER A 348 -12.69 -1.12 13.31
CA SER A 348 -12.98 0.26 12.86
C SER A 348 -11.75 1.18 12.91
N GLU A 349 -10.70 0.76 13.60
CA GLU A 349 -9.44 1.49 13.75
C GLU A 349 -8.58 1.36 12.49
N TYR A 350 -7.89 2.44 12.11
CA TYR A 350 -6.88 2.41 11.05
C TYR A 350 -5.75 3.40 11.38
N ILE A 351 -4.55 3.15 10.86
CA ILE A 351 -3.40 4.04 11.06
C ILE A 351 -3.01 4.66 9.72
N SER A 352 -2.79 5.97 9.70
CA SER A 352 -2.30 6.68 8.52
C SER A 352 -1.14 7.59 8.90
N ARG A 353 -0.11 7.62 8.05
CA ARG A 353 1.02 8.55 8.22
C ARG A 353 0.54 9.98 8.03
N GLY A 354 0.58 10.77 9.09
CA GLY A 354 0.30 12.20 9.02
C GLY A 354 1.41 12.98 8.33
N TYR A 355 1.08 14.18 7.84
CA TYR A 355 2.06 15.15 7.38
C TYR A 355 2.72 15.83 8.59
N VAL A 356 4.06 15.77 8.68
CA VAL A 356 4.81 16.58 9.64
C VAL A 356 5.21 17.88 8.93
N SER A 357 4.41 18.93 9.08
CA SER A 357 4.83 20.29 8.73
C SER A 357 5.87 20.75 9.76
N GLY A 358 7.14 20.84 9.35
CA GLY A 358 8.21 21.40 10.17
C GLY A 358 8.37 22.90 9.97
#